data_AF-A0A1S3RD65-F1
#
_entry.id   AF-A0A1S3RD65-F1
#
_cell.length_a   1.000
_cell.length_b   1.000
_cell.length_c   1.000
_cell.angle_alpha   90.00
_cell.angle_beta   90.00
_cell.angle_gamma   90.00
#
_symmetry.space_group_name_H-M   'P 1'
#
loop_
_entity.id
_entity.type
_entity.pdbx_description
1 polymer ?
#
loop_
_entity_poly.entity_id
_entity_poly.type
_entity_poly.pdbx_seq_one_letter_code
_entity_poly.pdbx_strand_id
1 'polypeptide(L)'
;MSRDPEEVNKLTESTYKNVMEQFNPGLRNLVNLGKSYEKSVAAMSLAGKVYFDAVSKIGENAAVSPVSRELGVVLDGDIRGPQESSP
;
A
#
# COMPACT_ATOMS: atom_id res chain seq x y z
N MET A 1 26.32 -24.39 -37.91
CA MET A 1 25.84 -25.46 -37.01
C MET A 1 24.33 -25.32 -36.91
N SER A 2 23.58 -26.22 -37.54
CA SER A 2 22.12 -26.30 -37.36
C SER A 2 21.85 -27.02 -36.04
N ARG A 3 21.05 -26.42 -35.15
CA ARG A 3 20.54 -27.12 -33.96
C ARG A 3 19.78 -28.37 -34.40
N ASP A 4 19.93 -29.46 -33.66
CA ASP A 4 19.20 -30.69 -33.93
C ASP A 4 17.68 -30.42 -33.80
N PRO A 5 16.85 -30.81 -34.79
CA PRO A 5 15.41 -30.56 -34.76
C PRO A 5 14.71 -31.12 -33.51
N GLU A 6 15.22 -32.22 -32.95
CA GLU A 6 14.64 -32.86 -31.77
C GLU A 6 14.94 -32.06 -30.49
N GLU A 7 16.13 -31.46 -30.39
CA GLU A 7 16.46 -30.54 -29.30
C GLU A 7 15.59 -29.29 -29.32
N VAL A 8 15.34 -28.74 -30.51
CA VAL A 8 14.45 -27.59 -30.68
C VAL A 8 13.01 -27.95 -30.30
N ASN A 9 12.54 -29.15 -30.67
CA ASN A 9 11.22 -29.61 -30.27
C ASN A 9 11.09 -29.78 -28.75
N LYS A 10 12.07 -30.43 -28.10
CA LYS A 10 12.09 -30.60 -26.63
C LYS A 10 12.11 -29.27 -25.88
N LEU A 11 12.90 -28.31 -26.36
CA LEU A 11 12.94 -26.96 -25.79
C LEU A 11 11.59 -26.26 -25.93
N THR A 12 10.94 -26.40 -27.09
CA THR A 12 9.63 -25.83 -27.36
C THR A 12 8.57 -26.40 -26.42
N GLU A 13 8.49 -27.73 -26.30
CA GLU A 13 7.57 -28.40 -25.37
C GLU A 13 7.82 -28.02 -23.91
N SER A 14 9.09 -27.98 -23.49
CA SER A 14 9.47 -27.56 -22.13
C SER A 14 9.07 -26.12 -21.84
N THR A 15 9.21 -25.23 -22.83
CA THR A 15 8.79 -23.83 -22.70
C THR A 15 7.28 -23.73 -22.48
N TYR A 16 6.48 -24.43 -23.30
CA TYR A 16 5.03 -24.45 -23.12
C TYR A 16 4.61 -25.04 -21.77
N LYS A 17 5.22 -26.14 -21.35
CA LYS A 17 4.98 -26.73 -20.03
C LYS A 17 5.31 -25.75 -18.90
N ASN A 18 6.45 -25.07 -18.96
CA ASN A 18 6.83 -24.09 -17.95
C ASN A 18 5.81 -22.93 -17.86
N VAL A 19 5.36 -22.42 -19.00
CA VAL A 19 4.34 -21.36 -19.05
C VAL A 19 3.04 -21.83 -18.39
N MET A 20 2.58 -23.03 -18.74
CA MET A 20 1.30 -23.54 -18.25
C MET A 20 1.33 -23.95 -16.77
N GLU A 21 2.40 -24.61 -16.35
CA GLU A 21 2.49 -25.27 -15.04
C GLU A 21 3.13 -24.40 -13.95
N GLN A 22 3.95 -23.40 -14.32
CA GLN A 22 4.66 -22.56 -13.36
C GLN A 22 4.32 -21.08 -13.52
N PHE A 23 4.47 -20.52 -14.73
CA PHE A 23 4.29 -19.08 -14.94
C PHE A 23 2.84 -18.64 -14.72
N ASN A 24 1.87 -19.31 -15.35
CA ASN A 24 0.46 -18.95 -15.22
C ASN A 24 -0.06 -19.08 -13.76
N PRO A 25 0.23 -20.17 -13.02
CA PRO A 25 -0.05 -20.24 -11.59
C PRO A 25 0.67 -19.17 -10.77
N GLY A 26 1.94 -18.87 -11.10
CA GLY A 26 2.72 -17.81 -10.46
C GLY A 26 2.08 -16.43 -10.62
N LEU A 27 1.60 -16.08 -11.82
CA LEU A 27 0.88 -14.84 -12.06
C LEU A 27 -0.44 -14.76 -11.29
N ARG A 28 -1.20 -15.87 -11.22
CA ARG A 28 -2.43 -15.92 -10.40
C ARG A 28 -2.13 -15.67 -8.92
N ASN A 29 -1.06 -16.26 -8.41
CA ASN A 29 -0.63 -16.01 -7.03
C ASN A 29 -0.20 -14.55 -6.83
N LEU A 30 0.54 -13.97 -7.78
CA LEU A 30 0.93 -12.57 -7.74
C LEU A 30 -0.29 -11.63 -7.71
N VAL A 31 -1.33 -11.90 -8.50
CA VAL A 31 -2.59 -11.14 -8.46
C VAL A 31 -3.26 -11.25 -7.09
N ASN A 32 -3.27 -12.45 -6.48
CA ASN A 32 -3.83 -12.63 -5.13
C ASN A 32 -3.04 -11.84 -4.07
N LEU A 33 -1.71 -11.85 -4.16
CA LEU A 33 -0.85 -11.04 -3.29
C LEU A 33 -1.14 -9.55 -3.48
N GLY A 34 -1.28 -9.09 -4.72
CA GLY A 34 -1.64 -7.69 -5.03
C GLY A 34 -2.97 -7.28 -4.40
N LYS A 35 -4.01 -8.11 -4.51
CA LYS A 35 -5.32 -7.86 -3.88
C LYS A 35 -5.23 -7.83 -2.35
N SER A 36 -4.45 -8.73 -1.75
CA SER A 36 -4.23 -8.72 -0.30
C SER A 36 -3.47 -7.48 0.15
N TYR A 37 -2.48 -7.04 -0.63
CA TYR A 37 -1.73 -5.82 -0.37
C TYR A 37 -2.63 -4.57 -0.45
N GLU A 38 -3.44 -4.46 -1.50
CA GLU A 38 -4.42 -3.37 -1.66
C GLU A 38 -5.34 -3.27 -0.44
N LYS A 39 -5.92 -4.40 0.00
CA LYS A 39 -6.78 -4.44 1.20
C LYS A 39 -6.05 -3.98 2.46
N SER A 40 -4.82 -4.46 2.67
CA SER A 40 -4.01 -4.09 3.83
C SER A 40 -3.68 -2.59 3.84
N VAL A 41 -3.32 -2.02 2.70
CA VAL A 41 -3.03 -0.58 2.57
C VAL A 41 -4.29 0.26 2.80
N ALA A 42 -5.43 -0.15 2.25
CA ALA A 42 -6.71 0.53 2.50
C ALA A 42 -7.10 0.51 3.98
N ALA A 43 -6.95 -0.64 4.65
CA ALA A 43 -7.19 -0.76 6.09
C ALA A 43 -6.22 0.11 6.91
N MET A 44 -4.94 0.14 6.53
CA MET A 44 -3.93 0.99 7.17
C MET A 44 -4.25 2.48 7.01
N SER A 45 -4.67 2.90 5.82
CA SER A 45 -5.07 4.29 5.55
C SER A 45 -6.26 4.70 6.42
N LEU A 46 -7.28 3.83 6.53
CA LEU A 46 -8.43 4.07 7.39
C LEU A 46 -8.04 4.16 8.87
N ALA A 47 -7.20 3.22 9.35
CA ALA A 47 -6.71 3.24 10.73
C ALA A 47 -5.87 4.49 11.02
N GLY A 48 -5.02 4.89 10.08
CA GLY A 48 -4.24 6.13 10.15
C GLY A 48 -5.15 7.36 10.26
N LYS A 49 -6.21 7.43 9.45
CA LYS A 49 -7.20 8.51 9.55
C LYS A 49 -7.83 8.56 10.94
N VAL A 50 -8.34 7.43 11.45
CA VAL A 50 -8.95 7.37 12.79
C VAL A 50 -7.97 7.80 13.88
N TYR A 51 -6.70 7.38 13.78
CA TYR A 51 -5.65 7.78 14.70
C TYR A 51 -5.45 9.30 14.68
N PHE A 52 -5.24 9.89 13.51
CA PHE A 52 -4.99 11.32 13.38
C PHE A 52 -6.21 12.19 13.72
N ASP A 53 -7.43 11.73 13.43
CA ASP A 53 -8.67 12.37 13.87
C ASP A 53 -8.75 12.41 15.41
N ALA A 54 -8.40 11.29 16.07
CA ALA A 54 -8.38 11.22 17.53
C ALA A 54 -7.30 12.13 18.15
N VAL A 55 -6.09 12.17 17.57
CA VAL A 55 -5.03 13.06 18.04
C VAL A 55 -5.40 14.54 17.84
N SER A 56 -6.01 14.88 16.70
CA SER A 56 -6.49 16.24 16.44
C SER A 56 -7.49 16.68 17.51
N LYS A 57 -8.45 15.81 17.88
CA LYS A 57 -9.41 16.09 18.95
C LYS A 57 -8.75 16.29 20.31
N ILE A 58 -7.66 15.58 20.61
CA ILE A 58 -6.86 15.81 21.83
C ILE A 58 -6.18 17.19 21.74
N GLY A 59 -5.65 17.55 20.58
CA GLY A 59 -5.05 18.87 20.32
C GLY A 59 -6.04 20.01 20.54
N GLU A 60 -7.24 19.92 19.97
CA GLU A 60 -8.34 20.88 20.17
C GLU A 60 -8.67 21.07 21.67
N ASN A 61 -8.77 19.98 22.42
CA ASN A 61 -9.03 20.02 23.87
C ASN A 61 -7.86 20.61 24.67
N ALA A 62 -6.61 20.36 24.28
CA ALA A 62 -5.43 20.90 24.94
C ALA A 62 -5.24 22.39 24.64
N ALA A 63 -5.63 22.85 23.45
CA ALA A 63 -5.50 24.23 22.99
C ALA A 63 -6.37 25.23 23.77
N VAL A 64 -7.53 24.78 24.29
CA VAL A 64 -8.43 25.62 25.10
C VAL A 64 -7.95 25.81 26.55
N SER A 65 -6.96 25.04 26.99
CA SER A 65 -6.42 25.12 28.35
C SER A 65 -5.25 26.11 28.44
N PRO A 66 -5.22 27.02 29.43
CA PRO A 66 -4.16 28.02 29.58
C PRO A 66 -2.75 27.43 29.75
N VAL A 67 -2.62 26.22 30.29
CA VAL A 67 -1.34 25.59 30.64
C VAL A 67 -0.85 24.64 29.53
N SER A 68 -1.75 24.13 28.69
CA SER A 68 -1.42 23.15 27.63
C SER A 68 -1.62 23.68 26.21
N ARG A 69 -1.85 24.99 26.05
CA ARG A 69 -2.19 25.60 24.75
C ARG A 69 -1.17 25.31 23.65
N GLU A 70 0.12 25.51 23.94
CA GLU A 70 1.23 25.24 23.01
C GLU A 70 1.24 23.77 22.54
N LEU A 71 0.99 22.83 23.47
CA LEU A 71 0.87 21.41 23.13
C LEU A 71 -0.32 21.15 22.21
N GLY A 72 -1.45 21.82 22.44
CA GLY A 72 -2.62 21.74 21.57
C GLY A 72 -2.35 22.20 20.14
N VAL A 73 -1.60 23.31 19.98
CA VAL A 73 -1.21 23.83 18.65
C VAL A 73 -0.34 22.83 17.89
N VAL A 74 0.61 22.18 18.56
CA VAL A 74 1.46 21.15 17.93
C VAL A 74 0.63 19.93 17.52
N LEU A 75 -0.28 19.46 18.39
CA LEU A 75 -1.09 18.27 18.13
C LEU A 75 -2.19 18.47 17.10
N ASP A 76 -2.74 19.68 16.97
CA ASP A 76 -3.79 20.01 15.99
C ASP A 76 -3.21 20.55 14.66
N GLY A 77 -2.18 21.40 14.75
CA GLY A 77 -1.65 22.18 13.63
C GLY A 77 -0.67 21.46 12.71
N ASP A 78 0.11 20.50 13.20
CA ASP A 78 1.10 19.77 12.37
C ASP A 78 0.54 18.50 11.72
N ILE A 79 -0.61 18.00 12.19
CA ILE A 79 -1.22 16.77 11.68
C ILE A 79 -2.06 17.05 10.42
N ARG A 80 -2.73 18.21 10.39
CA ARG A 80 -3.36 18.74 9.19
C ARG A 80 -2.27 19.55 8.47
N GLY A 81 -1.51 18.91 7.58
CA GLY A 81 -0.63 19.65 6.65
C GLY A 81 -1.35 20.85 6.03
N PRO A 82 -0.62 21.88 5.54
CA PRO A 82 -1.17 23.20 5.24
C PRO A 82 -2.51 23.06 4.51
N GLN A 83 -3.60 23.43 5.20
CA GLN A 83 -4.90 23.54 4.56
C GLN A 83 -4.68 24.51 3.41
N GLU A 84 -4.79 24.01 2.19
CA GLU A 84 -4.75 24.81 0.98
C GLU A 84 -5.99 25.71 1.04
N SER A 85 -5.84 26.86 1.69
CA SER A 85 -6.82 27.92 1.71
C SER A 85 -6.87 28.48 0.30
N SER A 86 -7.61 27.80 -0.57
CA SER A 86 -8.11 28.41 -1.79
C SER A 86 -9.22 29.43 -1.46
N PRO A 87 -9.28 30.52 -2.24
CA PRO A 87 -9.82 31.82 -1.84
C PRO A 87 -11.32 31.87 -1.58
#